data_AF-A0A7V3VZ17-F1
#
_entry.id   AF-A0A7V3VZ17-F1
#
_cell.length_a   1.000
_cell.length_b   1.000
_cell.length_c   1.000
_cell.angle_alpha   90.00
_cell.angle_beta   90.00
_cell.angle_gamma   90.00
#
_symmetry.space_group_name_H-M   'P 1'
#
loop_
_entity.id
_entity.type
_entity.pdbx_description
1 polymer ?
#
loop_
_entity_poly.entity_id
_entity_poly.type
_entity_poly.pdbx_seq_one_letter_code
_entity_poly.pdbx_strand_id
1 'polypeptide(L)'
;MNKLTAFFLLLLRLAIGWHFAAEGYHKLKGYWEGPTETVVGKSKPFSSAGYFREGTGPLAKYIRKEIGDPDEEALALLTPKAAESPNLPLHARTPPLLAQEWGDYVRRFGDYYGFNEEQRKKAEEALVKVEDSVVRWLTSKEVTDKNYKATTQEGRLPAPVRVDEYKQKLQELSEPKYSHLLSIGPDAEATRLHNVKAEVVRLRVGLLNDLDEYTQALRKELEAIATPEQKKAAEGKGHPPQPQPPAEANEKQKWIDLATMYGLTALGMCLIVGLFTRLACLLAAGFLLMTYLCMPPFPWLPAPPNNEGYYLFVNKNVIEMLALLALATTASGRWLGLDALLHWMLFGSRRRSAASET
;
A
#
# COMPACT_ATOMS: atom_id res chain seq x y z
N MET A 1 -23.30 -33.14 18.44
CA MET A 1 -22.75 -31.86 18.95
C MET A 1 -23.81 -31.18 19.81
N ASN A 2 -23.46 -30.62 20.97
CA ASN A 2 -24.46 -30.03 21.86
C ASN A 2 -24.92 -28.63 21.36
N LYS A 3 -26.06 -28.14 21.89
CA LYS A 3 -26.65 -26.85 21.47
C LYS A 3 -25.73 -25.66 21.73
N LEU A 4 -24.94 -25.70 22.81
CA LEU A 4 -24.00 -24.64 23.17
C LEU A 4 -22.84 -24.55 22.19
N THR A 5 -22.25 -25.68 21.79
CA THR A 5 -21.20 -25.72 20.77
C THR A 5 -21.73 -25.17 19.44
N ALA A 6 -22.95 -25.53 19.04
CA ALA A 6 -23.57 -24.96 17.84
C ALA A 6 -23.73 -23.44 17.93
N PHE A 7 -24.20 -22.95 19.07
CA PHE A 7 -24.37 -21.53 19.34
C PHE A 7 -23.04 -20.77 19.27
N PHE A 8 -21.99 -21.25 19.94
CA PHE A 8 -20.68 -20.58 19.92
C PHE A 8 -19.97 -20.67 18.57
N LEU A 9 -20.10 -21.77 17.82
CA LEU A 9 -19.59 -21.85 16.45
C LEU A 9 -20.31 -20.89 15.50
N LEU A 10 -21.61 -20.69 15.69
CA LEU A 10 -22.37 -19.69 14.94
C LEU A 10 -21.90 -18.28 15.30
N LEU A 11 -21.78 -17.95 16.58
CA LEU A 11 -21.29 -16.64 17.02
C LEU A 11 -19.88 -16.36 16.50
N LEU A 12 -18.99 -17.35 16.55
CA LEU A 12 -17.63 -17.25 16.02
C LEU A 12 -17.65 -16.97 14.51
N ARG A 13 -18.49 -17.68 13.75
CA ARG A 13 -18.66 -17.46 12.31
C ARG A 13 -19.15 -16.04 12.01
N LEU A 14 -20.15 -15.56 12.75
CA LEU A 14 -20.71 -14.23 12.59
C LEU A 14 -19.71 -13.14 12.97
N ALA A 15 -18.95 -13.33 14.05
CA ALA A 15 -17.94 -12.38 14.50
C ALA A 15 -16.81 -12.23 13.48
N ILE A 16 -16.26 -13.34 12.98
CA ILE A 16 -15.21 -13.32 11.94
C ILE A 16 -15.76 -12.77 10.63
N GLY A 17 -16.97 -13.20 10.24
CA GLY A 17 -17.63 -12.68 9.03
C GLY A 17 -17.85 -11.17 9.10
N TRP A 18 -18.29 -10.66 10.25
CA TRP A 18 -18.45 -9.23 10.50
C TRP A 18 -17.12 -8.48 10.40
N HIS A 19 -16.06 -9.00 11.01
CA HIS A 19 -14.73 -8.40 10.96
C HIS A 19 -14.23 -8.25 9.52
N PHE A 20 -14.27 -9.32 8.71
CA PHE A 20 -13.90 -9.29 7.30
C PHE A 20 -14.79 -8.35 6.47
N ALA A 21 -16.11 -8.41 6.65
CA ALA A 21 -17.05 -7.60 5.90
C ALA A 21 -16.89 -6.11 6.20
N ALA A 22 -16.75 -5.74 7.47
CA ALA A 22 -16.56 -4.36 7.91
C ALA A 22 -15.24 -3.79 7.39
N GLU A 23 -14.15 -4.56 7.51
CA GLU A 23 -12.83 -4.15 7.02
C GLU A 23 -12.81 -3.99 5.49
N GLY A 24 -13.37 -4.95 4.75
CA GLY A 24 -13.48 -4.87 3.29
C GLY A 24 -14.35 -3.71 2.84
N TYR A 25 -15.52 -3.52 3.47
CA TYR A 25 -16.43 -2.42 3.15
C TYR A 25 -15.80 -1.06 3.45
N HIS A 26 -15.09 -0.91 4.57
CA HIS A 26 -14.40 0.33 4.91
C HIS A 26 -13.38 0.70 3.81
N LYS A 27 -12.58 -0.26 3.34
CA LYS A 27 -11.62 -0.05 2.26
C LYS A 27 -12.31 0.28 0.93
N LEU A 28 -13.37 -0.45 0.58
CA LEU A 28 -14.12 -0.26 -0.66
C LEU A 28 -14.81 1.11 -0.69
N LYS A 29 -15.38 1.54 0.44
CA LYS A 29 -15.96 2.87 0.62
C LYS A 29 -14.90 3.95 0.40
N GLY A 30 -13.73 3.83 1.02
CA GLY A 30 -12.63 4.77 0.81
C GLY A 30 -12.12 4.80 -0.64
N TYR A 31 -12.20 3.67 -1.35
CA TYR A 31 -11.87 3.61 -2.78
C TYR A 31 -12.90 4.34 -3.66
N TRP A 32 -14.20 4.22 -3.36
CA TRP A 32 -15.26 4.88 -4.12
C TRP A 32 -15.44 6.37 -3.81
N GLU A 33 -15.26 6.77 -2.56
CA GLU A 33 -15.36 8.17 -2.14
C GLU A 33 -14.17 9.01 -2.63
N GLY A 34 -13.07 8.34 -2.99
CA GLY A 34 -11.87 9.01 -3.45
C GLY A 34 -11.17 9.81 -2.33
N PRO A 35 -10.08 10.51 -2.66
CA PRO A 35 -9.37 11.32 -1.70
C PRO A 35 -10.24 12.52 -1.26
N THR A 36 -10.62 12.56 0.01
CA THR A 36 -11.42 13.65 0.59
C THR A 36 -10.51 14.67 1.28
N GLU A 37 -10.63 15.95 0.91
CA GLU A 37 -9.91 17.07 1.56
C GLU A 37 -10.62 17.59 2.83
N THR A 38 -11.83 17.10 3.13
CA THR A 38 -12.65 17.69 4.17
C THR A 38 -12.58 16.93 5.49
N VAL A 39 -11.99 17.62 6.48
CA VAL A 39 -12.05 17.40 7.93
C VAL A 39 -11.12 16.31 8.48
N VAL A 40 -10.01 16.76 9.07
CA VAL A 40 -9.12 16.03 10.00
C VAL A 40 -8.67 14.66 9.47
N GLY A 41 -7.65 14.68 8.61
CA GLY A 41 -6.95 13.50 8.13
C GLY A 41 -7.07 13.38 6.60
N LYS A 42 -5.92 13.38 5.91
CA LYS A 42 -5.85 13.06 4.48
C LYS A 42 -6.33 11.61 4.30
N SER A 43 -7.61 11.38 3.99
CA SER A 43 -8.06 10.03 3.67
C SER A 43 -7.57 9.71 2.25
N LYS A 44 -6.56 8.86 2.13
CA LYS A 44 -6.11 8.32 0.84
C LYS A 44 -6.95 7.07 0.55
N PRO A 45 -7.36 6.82 -0.70
CA PRO A 45 -7.93 5.54 -1.09
C PRO A 45 -7.07 4.37 -0.59
N PHE A 46 -7.71 3.28 -0.19
CA PHE A 46 -6.99 2.10 0.30
C PHE A 46 -5.99 1.61 -0.75
N SER A 47 -4.76 1.34 -0.31
CA SER A 47 -3.79 0.57 -1.08
C SER A 47 -3.01 -0.38 -0.18
N SER A 48 -2.85 -1.61 -0.65
CA SER A 48 -2.05 -2.66 -0.03
C SER A 48 -0.56 -2.52 -0.33
N ALA A 49 -0.16 -1.58 -1.20
CA ALA A 49 1.22 -1.35 -1.61
C ALA A 49 2.14 -1.21 -0.38
N GLY A 50 1.78 -0.34 0.57
CA GLY A 50 2.55 -0.17 1.79
C GLY A 50 2.69 -1.47 2.59
N TYR A 51 1.64 -2.29 2.67
CA TYR A 51 1.70 -3.55 3.39
C TYR A 51 2.69 -4.55 2.76
N PHE A 52 2.60 -4.74 1.43
CA PHE A 52 3.45 -5.69 0.73
C PHE A 52 4.88 -5.21 0.55
N ARG A 53 5.08 -3.92 0.33
CA ARG A 53 6.40 -3.32 0.13
C ARG A 53 7.18 -3.25 1.44
N GLU A 54 6.52 -2.93 2.55
CA GLU A 54 7.17 -2.87 3.87
C GLU A 54 7.31 -4.22 4.58
N GLY A 55 6.68 -5.27 4.07
CA GLY A 55 6.67 -6.59 4.68
C GLY A 55 8.08 -7.12 5.00
N THR A 56 8.22 -7.73 6.17
CA THR A 56 9.48 -8.27 6.71
C THR A 56 9.62 -9.77 6.51
N GLY A 57 8.51 -10.45 6.21
CA GLY A 57 8.42 -11.89 6.12
C GLY A 57 8.92 -12.46 4.80
N PRO A 58 8.99 -13.80 4.70
CA PRO A 58 9.46 -14.49 3.51
C PRO A 58 8.62 -14.17 2.27
N LEU A 59 7.29 -14.09 2.42
CA LEU A 59 6.42 -13.84 1.28
C LEU A 59 6.56 -12.41 0.75
N ALA A 60 6.82 -11.44 1.63
CA ALA A 60 7.07 -10.06 1.22
C ALA A 60 8.30 -9.95 0.30
N LYS A 61 9.35 -10.75 0.53
CA LYS A 61 10.53 -10.80 -0.34
C LYS A 61 10.18 -11.26 -1.77
N TYR A 62 9.24 -12.21 -1.91
CA TYR A 62 8.77 -12.66 -3.22
C TYR A 62 7.87 -11.62 -3.86
N ILE A 63 6.93 -11.05 -3.12
CA ILE A 63 6.00 -10.05 -3.66
C ILE A 63 6.76 -8.80 -4.14
N ARG A 64 7.77 -8.32 -3.39
CA ARG A 64 8.60 -7.19 -3.81
C ARG A 64 9.30 -7.40 -5.15
N LYS A 65 9.66 -8.63 -5.52
CA LYS A 65 10.22 -8.92 -6.85
C LYS A 65 9.20 -8.70 -7.98
N GLU A 66 7.92 -8.87 -7.69
CA GLU A 66 6.83 -8.75 -8.67
C GLU A 66 6.23 -7.35 -8.76
N ILE A 67 6.18 -6.62 -7.63
CA ILE A 67 5.57 -5.27 -7.53
C ILE A 67 6.58 -4.12 -7.45
N GLY A 68 7.87 -4.42 -7.32
CA GLY A 68 8.94 -3.43 -7.18
C GLY A 68 9.34 -3.16 -5.73
N ASP A 69 10.64 -3.01 -5.49
CA ASP A 69 11.18 -2.67 -4.18
C ASP A 69 10.94 -1.17 -3.88
N PRO A 70 10.38 -0.81 -2.71
CA PRO A 70 10.14 0.59 -2.36
C PRO A 70 11.43 1.42 -2.25
N ASP A 71 12.55 0.79 -1.89
CA ASP A 71 13.82 1.47 -1.72
C ASP A 71 14.50 1.73 -3.07
N GLU A 72 14.43 0.78 -3.99
CA GLU A 72 14.93 0.97 -5.36
C GLU A 72 14.18 2.07 -6.10
N GLU A 73 12.84 2.10 -6.00
CA GLU A 73 12.02 3.15 -6.61
C GLU A 73 12.33 4.52 -5.98
N ALA A 74 12.40 4.61 -4.65
CA ALA A 74 12.74 5.85 -3.98
C ALA A 74 14.13 6.36 -4.38
N LEU A 75 15.13 5.48 -4.47
CA LEU A 75 16.47 5.87 -4.93
C LEU A 75 16.47 6.30 -6.41
N ALA A 76 15.65 5.69 -7.26
CA ALA A 76 15.50 6.09 -8.66
C ALA A 76 14.82 7.47 -8.81
N LEU A 77 13.97 7.86 -7.86
CA LEU A 77 13.37 9.20 -7.79
C LEU A 77 14.30 10.25 -7.16
N LEU A 78 15.26 9.83 -6.32
CA LEU A 78 16.09 10.73 -5.52
C LEU A 78 17.54 10.85 -6.00
N THR A 79 17.96 10.11 -7.04
CA THR A 79 19.35 10.13 -7.54
C THR A 79 19.44 10.90 -8.86
N PRO A 80 19.98 12.15 -8.85
CA PRO A 80 20.19 12.92 -10.08
C PRO A 80 21.23 12.27 -10.99
N LYS A 81 21.15 12.56 -12.30
CA LYS A 81 22.20 12.18 -13.24
C LYS A 81 23.51 12.93 -12.93
N ALA A 82 24.62 12.28 -13.23
CA ALA A 82 25.95 12.87 -13.10
C ALA A 82 26.08 14.13 -13.97
N ALA A 83 26.81 15.13 -13.48
CA ALA A 83 27.12 16.32 -14.29
C ALA A 83 28.23 15.96 -15.28
N GLU A 84 27.85 15.53 -16.50
CA GLU A 84 28.80 15.20 -17.57
C GLU A 84 29.53 16.44 -18.12
N SER A 85 28.97 17.64 -17.90
CA SER A 85 29.57 18.91 -18.33
C SER A 85 29.23 20.07 -17.38
N PRO A 86 30.14 21.06 -17.20
CA PRO A 86 29.91 22.20 -16.29
C PRO A 86 28.70 23.07 -16.64
N ASN A 87 28.32 23.11 -17.93
CA ASN A 87 27.21 23.94 -18.44
C ASN A 87 25.92 23.16 -18.68
N LEU A 88 25.83 21.91 -18.19
CA LEU A 88 24.62 21.11 -18.35
C LEU A 88 23.45 21.77 -17.59
N PRO A 89 22.29 22.05 -18.22
CA PRO A 89 21.14 22.59 -17.53
C PRO A 89 20.73 21.70 -16.35
N LEU A 90 20.22 22.30 -15.27
CA LEU A 90 19.93 21.57 -14.03
C LEU A 90 18.85 20.51 -14.27
N HIS A 91 17.75 20.84 -14.92
CA HIS A 91 16.69 19.90 -15.30
C HIS A 91 17.17 18.72 -16.16
N ALA A 92 18.28 18.85 -16.91
CA ALA A 92 18.84 17.71 -17.66
C ALA A 92 19.42 16.64 -16.72
N ARG A 93 19.67 16.99 -15.46
CA ARG A 93 20.14 16.08 -14.40
C ARG A 93 18.99 15.49 -13.57
N THR A 94 17.73 15.80 -13.88
CA THR A 94 16.58 15.24 -13.17
C THR A 94 16.65 13.70 -13.17
N PRO A 95 16.38 13.06 -12.02
CA PRO A 95 16.29 11.60 -11.94
C PRO A 95 15.38 11.05 -13.05
N PRO A 96 15.79 10.00 -13.79
CA PRO A 96 15.12 9.59 -15.01
C PRO A 96 13.67 9.13 -14.77
N LEU A 97 13.43 8.41 -13.67
CA LEU A 97 12.08 7.99 -13.29
C LEU A 97 11.20 9.20 -12.95
N LEU A 98 11.74 10.17 -12.21
CA LEU A 98 11.02 11.39 -11.85
C LEU A 98 10.66 12.23 -13.08
N ALA A 99 11.61 12.42 -14.00
CA ALA A 99 11.38 13.15 -15.25
C ALA A 99 10.29 12.48 -16.11
N GLN A 100 10.29 11.14 -16.16
CA GLN A 100 9.24 10.38 -16.82
C GLN A 100 7.87 10.59 -16.15
N GLU A 101 7.79 10.42 -14.82
CA GLU A 101 6.53 10.55 -14.07
C GLU A 101 5.92 11.95 -14.17
N TRP A 102 6.74 12.99 -14.00
CA TRP A 102 6.30 14.36 -14.12
C TRP A 102 5.96 14.75 -15.55
N GLY A 103 6.73 14.30 -16.54
CA GLY A 103 6.41 14.49 -17.95
C GLY A 103 5.07 13.84 -18.32
N ASP A 104 4.84 12.60 -17.89
CA ASP A 104 3.57 11.89 -18.08
C ASP A 104 2.42 12.61 -17.37
N TYR A 105 2.65 13.09 -16.15
CA TYR A 105 1.67 13.84 -15.37
C TYR A 105 1.27 15.15 -16.06
N VAL A 106 2.23 15.95 -16.53
CA VAL A 106 1.98 17.21 -17.26
C VAL A 106 1.17 16.95 -18.53
N ARG A 107 1.50 15.90 -19.28
CA ARG A 107 0.74 15.48 -20.47
C ARG A 107 -0.71 15.13 -20.12
N ARG A 108 -0.92 14.26 -19.14
CA ARG A 108 -2.26 13.87 -18.67
C ARG A 108 -3.06 15.08 -18.17
N PHE A 109 -2.42 16.00 -17.46
CA PHE A 109 -3.05 17.22 -16.96
C PHE A 109 -3.50 18.13 -18.10
N GLY A 110 -2.64 18.35 -19.10
CA GLY A 110 -2.97 19.10 -20.30
C GLY A 110 -4.11 18.45 -21.10
N ASP A 111 -4.10 17.13 -21.25
CA ASP A 111 -5.17 16.39 -21.94
C ASP A 111 -6.51 16.50 -21.20
N TYR A 112 -6.49 16.43 -19.87
CA TYR A 112 -7.68 16.54 -19.03
C TYR A 112 -8.39 17.89 -19.17
N TYR A 113 -7.63 19.00 -19.11
CA TYR A 113 -8.14 20.37 -19.22
C TYR A 113 -8.22 20.89 -20.66
N GLY A 114 -7.72 20.14 -21.65
CA GLY A 114 -7.73 20.54 -23.06
C GLY A 114 -6.80 21.72 -23.34
N PHE A 115 -5.55 21.65 -22.88
CA PHE A 115 -4.54 22.69 -23.10
C PHE A 115 -4.24 22.87 -24.59
N ASN A 116 -4.28 24.13 -25.03
CA ASN A 116 -3.81 24.54 -26.35
C ASN A 116 -2.26 24.55 -26.42
N GLU A 117 -1.70 24.80 -27.60
CA GLU A 117 -0.24 24.78 -27.81
C GLU A 117 0.52 25.76 -26.91
N GLU A 118 -0.02 26.96 -26.68
CA GLU A 118 0.58 27.97 -25.80
C GLU A 118 0.54 27.53 -24.32
N GLN A 119 -0.58 26.94 -23.88
CA GLN A 119 -0.72 26.39 -22.53
C GLN A 119 0.19 25.19 -22.31
N ARG A 120 0.38 24.33 -23.32
CA ARG A 120 1.33 23.22 -23.26
C ARG A 120 2.76 23.71 -23.11
N LYS A 121 3.15 24.74 -23.87
CA LYS A 121 4.46 25.35 -23.71
C LYS A 121 4.67 25.94 -22.31
N LYS A 122 3.67 26.65 -21.77
CA LYS A 122 3.72 27.15 -20.37
C LYS A 122 3.82 26.02 -19.35
N ALA A 123 3.14 24.90 -19.60
CA ALA A 123 3.20 23.72 -18.73
C ALA A 123 4.59 23.04 -18.76
N GLU A 124 5.24 22.99 -19.92
CA GLU A 124 6.62 22.52 -20.07
C GLU A 124 7.62 23.46 -19.39
N GLU A 125 7.43 24.79 -19.52
CA GLU A 125 8.25 25.78 -18.80
C GLU A 125 8.09 25.65 -17.27
N ALA A 126 6.87 25.40 -16.79
CA ALA A 126 6.59 25.13 -15.38
C ALA A 126 7.25 23.83 -14.91
N LEU A 127 7.23 22.77 -15.73
CA LEU A 127 7.93 21.52 -15.45
C LEU A 127 9.44 21.75 -15.28
N VAL A 128 10.07 22.40 -16.25
CA VAL A 128 11.52 22.70 -16.23
C VAL A 128 11.90 23.53 -15.00
N LYS A 129 11.08 24.51 -14.62
CA LYS A 129 11.29 25.33 -13.41
C LYS A 129 11.31 24.49 -12.13
N VAL A 130 10.40 23.51 -12.02
CA VAL A 130 10.33 22.63 -10.85
C VAL A 130 11.44 21.57 -10.87
N GLU A 131 11.78 21.03 -12.04
CA GLU A 131 12.93 20.14 -12.24
C GLU A 131 14.25 20.80 -11.83
N ASP A 132 14.50 22.04 -12.25
CA ASP A 132 15.65 22.82 -11.82
C ASP A 132 15.69 22.99 -10.29
N SER A 133 14.53 23.19 -9.66
CA SER A 133 14.41 23.35 -8.20
C SER A 133 14.72 22.04 -7.46
N VAL A 134 14.18 20.91 -7.93
CA VAL A 134 14.47 19.59 -7.32
C VAL A 134 15.93 19.18 -7.50
N VAL A 135 16.52 19.43 -8.67
CA VAL A 135 17.95 19.14 -8.87
C VAL A 135 18.81 20.00 -7.96
N ARG A 136 18.47 21.28 -7.74
CA ARG A 136 19.16 22.11 -6.73
C ARG A 136 19.04 21.51 -5.34
N TRP A 137 17.84 21.11 -4.94
CA TRP A 137 17.61 20.48 -3.64
C TRP A 137 18.43 19.20 -3.47
N LEU A 138 18.43 18.32 -4.47
CA LEU A 138 19.17 17.04 -4.44
C LEU A 138 20.69 17.18 -4.57
N THR A 139 21.21 18.36 -4.91
CA THR A 139 22.66 18.58 -5.11
C THR A 139 23.28 19.63 -4.18
N SER A 140 22.47 20.51 -3.59
CA SER A 140 22.94 21.55 -2.68
C SER A 140 23.42 20.96 -1.36
N LYS A 141 24.65 21.35 -0.96
CA LYS A 141 25.22 20.99 0.34
C LYS A 141 24.77 21.90 1.47
N GLU A 142 24.07 22.98 1.16
CA GLU A 142 23.55 23.95 2.13
C GLU A 142 22.03 23.91 2.17
N VAL A 143 21.46 24.13 3.36
CA VAL A 143 20.02 24.32 3.58
C VAL A 143 19.67 25.78 3.29
N THR A 144 19.97 26.24 2.08
CA THR A 144 19.79 27.65 1.66
C THR A 144 18.65 27.85 0.68
N ASP A 145 17.95 26.78 0.29
CA ASP A 145 16.77 26.93 -0.55
C ASP A 145 15.65 27.62 0.23
N LYS A 146 15.45 28.92 -0.05
CA LYS A 146 14.44 29.77 0.60
C LYS A 146 13.01 29.23 0.41
N ASN A 147 12.81 28.35 -0.58
CA ASN A 147 11.51 27.74 -0.87
C ASN A 147 11.29 26.43 -0.10
N TYR A 148 12.35 25.81 0.42
CA TYR A 148 12.26 24.55 1.16
C TYR A 148 11.97 24.81 2.64
N LYS A 149 10.88 24.23 3.15
CA LYS A 149 10.51 24.28 4.57
C LYS A 149 10.60 22.89 5.16
N ALA A 150 11.67 22.62 5.89
CA ALA A 150 11.81 21.37 6.64
C ALA A 150 10.65 21.19 7.64
N THR A 151 9.73 20.27 7.33
CA THR A 151 8.59 19.95 8.20
C THR A 151 8.97 19.01 9.36
N THR A 152 10.12 18.33 9.25
CA THR A 152 10.65 17.38 10.26
C THR A 152 12.00 17.84 10.82
N GLN A 153 12.38 17.34 12.01
CA GLN A 153 13.71 17.64 12.59
C GLN A 153 14.88 17.19 11.68
N GLU A 154 14.69 16.12 10.90
CA GLU A 154 15.67 15.60 9.95
C GLU A 154 15.73 16.41 8.65
N GLY A 155 14.64 17.06 8.25
CA GLY A 155 14.63 17.96 7.11
C GLY A 155 15.59 19.15 7.26
N ARG A 156 16.15 19.36 8.46
CA ARG A 156 17.23 20.32 8.74
C ARG A 156 18.58 19.90 8.13
N LEU A 157 18.76 18.66 7.69
CA LEU A 157 19.94 18.23 6.96
C LEU A 157 19.74 18.39 5.44
N PRO A 158 20.79 18.78 4.70
CA PRO A 158 20.72 18.86 3.24
C PRO A 158 20.29 17.51 2.62
N ALA A 159 19.49 17.56 1.56
CA ALA A 159 18.98 16.35 0.91
C ALA A 159 20.09 15.39 0.42
N PRO A 160 21.22 15.84 -0.17
CA PRO A 160 22.27 14.91 -0.57
C PRO A 160 22.81 14.10 0.61
N VAL A 161 22.97 14.74 1.78
CA VAL A 161 23.46 14.07 3.00
C VAL A 161 22.48 13.00 3.46
N ARG A 162 21.18 13.30 3.42
CA ARG A 162 20.12 12.33 3.77
C ARG A 162 20.03 11.19 2.77
N VAL A 163 20.20 11.45 1.49
CA VAL A 163 20.23 10.41 0.44
C VAL A 163 21.45 9.49 0.62
N ASP A 164 22.61 10.06 0.96
CA ASP A 164 23.82 9.28 1.24
C ASP A 164 23.67 8.45 2.53
N GLU A 165 23.11 9.02 3.60
CA GLU A 165 22.78 8.30 4.83
C GLU A 165 21.80 7.16 4.56
N TYR A 166 20.77 7.41 3.76
CA TYR A 166 19.79 6.42 3.35
C TYR A 166 20.44 5.25 2.58
N LYS A 167 21.32 5.54 1.62
CA LYS A 167 22.10 4.51 0.89
C LYS A 167 23.00 3.69 1.83
N GLN A 168 23.67 4.34 2.77
CA GLN A 168 24.51 3.67 3.77
C GLN A 168 23.69 2.73 4.66
N LYS A 169 22.52 3.17 5.12
CA LYS A 169 21.62 2.37 5.96
C LYS A 169 21.02 1.18 5.20
N LEU A 170 20.73 1.33 3.91
CA LEU A 170 20.34 0.22 3.05
C LEU A 170 21.47 -0.81 2.89
N GLN A 171 22.70 -0.34 2.71
CA GLN A 171 23.86 -1.23 2.67
C GLN A 171 24.03 -1.97 4.01
N GLU A 172 23.88 -1.27 5.14
CA GLU A 172 23.92 -1.84 6.49
C GLU A 172 22.85 -2.92 6.71
N LEU A 173 21.69 -2.81 6.06
CA LEU A 173 20.62 -3.81 6.08
C LEU A 173 20.92 -5.02 5.18
N SER A 174 21.65 -4.80 4.07
CA SER A 174 21.95 -5.82 3.06
C SER A 174 23.12 -6.74 3.41
N GLU A 175 24.08 -6.28 4.23
CA GLU A 175 25.27 -7.04 4.58
C GLU A 175 25.00 -8.00 5.77
N PRO A 176 25.00 -9.33 5.59
CA PRO A 176 24.99 -10.26 6.71
C PRO A 176 26.34 -10.20 7.43
N LYS A 177 26.42 -9.39 8.50
CA LYS A 177 27.61 -9.32 9.34
C LYS A 177 27.61 -10.49 10.32
N TYR A 178 28.10 -11.65 9.87
CA TYR A 178 28.33 -12.81 10.73
C TYR A 178 29.16 -12.47 11.98
N SER A 179 30.03 -11.46 11.88
CA SER A 179 30.77 -10.89 13.01
C SER A 179 29.87 -10.32 14.10
N HIS A 180 28.69 -9.76 13.77
CA HIS A 180 27.74 -9.22 14.74
C HIS A 180 27.03 -10.33 15.52
N LEU A 181 26.63 -11.41 14.84
CA LEU A 181 26.02 -12.56 15.49
C LEU A 181 26.94 -13.16 16.57
N LEU A 182 28.25 -13.14 16.32
CA LEU A 182 29.28 -13.59 17.26
C LEU A 182 29.58 -12.57 18.37
N SER A 183 29.46 -11.27 18.11
CA SER A 183 29.87 -10.23 19.06
C SER A 183 28.77 -9.75 20.00
N ILE A 184 27.54 -9.57 19.50
CA ILE A 184 26.40 -9.04 20.28
C ILE A 184 25.30 -10.07 20.49
N GLY A 185 25.37 -11.22 19.82
CA GLY A 185 24.36 -12.27 19.89
C GLY A 185 23.13 -12.02 19.01
N PRO A 186 22.30 -13.06 18.79
CA PRO A 186 21.20 -13.02 17.82
C PRO A 186 20.10 -12.00 18.18
N ASP A 187 19.76 -11.85 19.46
CA ASP A 187 18.67 -10.96 19.91
C ASP A 187 19.04 -9.47 19.78
N ALA A 188 20.30 -9.13 20.11
CA ALA A 188 20.80 -7.76 19.94
C ALA A 188 20.93 -7.40 18.45
N GLU A 189 21.38 -8.33 17.61
CA GLU A 189 21.46 -8.13 16.16
C GLU A 189 20.07 -7.97 15.53
N ALA A 190 19.08 -8.75 15.97
CA ALA A 190 17.69 -8.56 15.57
C ALA A 190 17.15 -7.16 15.91
N THR A 191 17.44 -6.69 17.13
CA THR A 191 17.05 -5.35 17.58
C THR A 191 17.74 -4.27 16.75
N ARG A 192 19.04 -4.43 16.46
CA ARG A 192 19.78 -3.52 15.59
C ARG A 192 19.16 -3.46 14.19
N LEU A 193 18.88 -4.62 13.56
CA LEU A 193 18.26 -4.69 12.24
C LEU A 193 16.86 -4.06 12.23
N HIS A 194 16.08 -4.23 13.29
CA HIS A 194 14.80 -3.50 13.46
C HIS A 194 15.03 -1.99 13.42
N ASN A 195 15.95 -1.49 14.24
CA ASN A 195 16.23 -0.06 14.35
C ASN A 195 16.74 0.52 13.03
N VAL A 196 17.68 -0.16 12.37
CA VAL A 196 18.21 0.25 11.06
C VAL A 196 17.09 0.25 10.01
N LYS A 197 16.23 -0.77 9.96
CA LYS A 197 15.10 -0.77 9.04
C LYS A 197 14.12 0.37 9.35
N ALA A 198 13.85 0.65 10.61
CA ALA A 198 13.00 1.77 11.00
C ALA A 198 13.60 3.11 10.55
N GLU A 199 14.92 3.29 10.66
CA GLU A 199 15.64 4.46 10.14
C GLU A 199 15.57 4.56 8.61
N VAL A 200 15.78 3.46 7.88
CA VAL A 200 15.62 3.40 6.41
C VAL A 200 14.23 3.87 5.99
N VAL A 201 13.18 3.32 6.62
CA VAL A 201 11.78 3.70 6.35
C VAL A 201 11.56 5.18 6.67
N ARG A 202 12.08 5.66 7.81
CA ARG A 202 11.94 7.06 8.25
C ARG A 202 12.60 8.03 7.25
N LEU A 203 13.84 7.75 6.84
CA LEU A 203 14.57 8.54 5.84
C LEU A 203 13.86 8.55 4.49
N ARG A 204 13.44 7.38 4.00
CA ARG A 204 12.68 7.25 2.75
C ARG A 204 11.40 8.08 2.78
N VAL A 205 10.57 7.91 3.82
CA VAL A 205 9.32 8.67 3.96
C VAL A 205 9.58 10.17 4.07
N GLY A 206 10.61 10.59 4.81
CA GLY A 206 11.00 12.00 4.90
C GLY A 206 11.38 12.59 3.53
N LEU A 207 12.28 11.93 2.80
CA LEU A 207 12.73 12.37 1.47
C LEU A 207 11.59 12.39 0.44
N LEU A 208 10.71 11.39 0.47
CA LEU A 208 9.55 11.34 -0.43
C LEU A 208 8.49 12.38 -0.10
N ASN A 209 8.30 12.71 1.19
CA ASN A 209 7.41 13.80 1.57
C ASN A 209 7.95 15.15 1.09
N ASP A 210 9.26 15.38 1.20
CA ASP A 210 9.88 16.60 0.66
C ASP A 210 9.74 16.67 -0.87
N LEU A 211 9.93 15.54 -1.56
CA LEU A 211 9.70 15.43 -3.02
C LEU A 211 8.22 15.69 -3.40
N ASP A 212 7.27 15.25 -2.56
CA ASP A 212 5.85 15.55 -2.75
C ASP A 212 5.60 17.07 -2.67
N GLU A 213 6.30 17.84 -1.84
CA GLU A 213 6.17 19.30 -1.81
C GLU A 213 6.47 19.95 -3.17
N TYR A 214 7.53 19.49 -3.86
CA TYR A 214 7.83 19.95 -5.23
C TYR A 214 6.78 19.49 -6.24
N THR A 215 6.28 18.26 -6.06
CA THR A 215 5.19 17.73 -6.89
C THR A 215 3.90 18.55 -6.72
N GLN A 216 3.58 18.97 -5.50
CA GLN A 216 2.46 19.88 -5.22
C GLN A 216 2.72 21.28 -5.79
N ALA A 217 3.96 21.76 -5.78
CA ALA A 217 4.31 23.03 -6.42
C ALA A 217 4.09 22.97 -7.94
N LEU A 218 4.53 21.89 -8.61
CA LEU A 218 4.23 21.65 -10.02
C LEU A 218 2.74 21.63 -10.29
N ARG A 219 1.97 20.90 -9.48
CA ARG A 219 0.51 20.87 -9.60
C ARG A 219 -0.11 22.27 -9.51
N LYS A 220 0.32 23.10 -8.56
CA LYS A 220 -0.20 24.48 -8.41
C LYS A 220 0.11 25.35 -9.63
N GLU A 221 1.32 25.24 -10.19
CA GLU A 221 1.71 25.95 -11.41
C GLU A 221 0.85 25.51 -12.61
N LEU A 222 0.60 24.20 -12.75
CA LEU A 222 -0.29 23.67 -13.79
C LEU A 222 -1.75 24.12 -13.62
N GLU A 223 -2.26 24.11 -12.38
CA GLU A 223 -3.60 24.60 -12.06
C GLU A 223 -3.76 26.10 -12.35
N ALA A 224 -2.69 26.90 -12.27
CA ALA A 224 -2.71 28.31 -12.61
C ALA A 224 -2.80 28.56 -14.13
N ILE A 225 -2.37 27.61 -14.97
CA ILE A 225 -2.43 27.70 -16.44
C ILE A 225 -3.86 27.44 -16.97
N ALA A 226 -4.62 26.60 -16.27
CA ALA A 226 -5.98 26.24 -16.67
C ALA A 226 -6.96 27.41 -16.47
N THR A 227 -7.69 27.76 -17.52
CA THR A 227 -8.71 28.83 -17.47
C THR A 227 -9.91 28.43 -16.59
N PRO A 228 -10.65 29.40 -16.01
CA PRO A 228 -11.87 29.12 -15.26
C PRO A 228 -12.89 28.30 -16.08
N GLU A 229 -13.00 28.58 -17.38
CA GLU A 229 -13.88 27.86 -18.30
C GLU A 229 -13.44 26.41 -18.49
N GLN A 230 -12.14 26.14 -18.66
CA GLN A 230 -11.59 24.79 -18.74
C GLN A 230 -11.79 24.01 -17.44
N LYS A 231 -11.62 24.68 -16.29
CA LYS A 231 -11.86 24.06 -14.97
C LYS A 231 -13.32 23.66 -14.81
N LYS A 232 -14.24 24.56 -15.14
CA LYS A 232 -15.69 24.30 -15.09
C LYS A 232 -16.11 23.19 -16.07
N ALA A 233 -15.57 23.21 -17.29
CA ALA A 233 -15.83 22.16 -18.28
C ALA A 233 -15.30 20.77 -17.84
N ALA A 234 -14.31 20.74 -16.95
CA ALA A 234 -13.72 19.52 -16.43
C ALA A 234 -14.45 18.96 -15.19
N GLU A 235 -15.38 19.69 -14.56
CA GLU A 235 -16.14 19.21 -13.38
C GLU A 235 -16.92 17.91 -13.66
N GLY A 236 -17.34 17.70 -14.92
CA GLY A 236 -18.03 16.48 -15.34
C GLY A 236 -17.12 15.30 -15.71
N LYS A 237 -15.79 15.50 -15.75
CA LYS A 237 -14.82 14.46 -16.16
C LYS A 237 -14.26 13.64 -14.99
N GLY A 238 -14.65 13.96 -13.76
CA GLY A 238 -14.17 13.31 -12.54
C GLY A 238 -13.12 14.14 -11.81
N HIS A 239 -12.20 13.47 -11.11
CA HIS A 239 -11.11 14.15 -10.41
C HIS A 239 -9.95 14.47 -11.36
N PRO A 240 -9.22 15.58 -11.15
CA PRO A 240 -8.02 15.87 -11.92
C PRO A 240 -7.01 14.73 -11.78
N PRO A 241 -6.20 14.47 -12.83
CA PRO A 241 -5.16 13.45 -12.77
C PRO A 241 -4.24 13.72 -11.59
N GLN A 242 -3.74 12.65 -10.95
CA GLN A 242 -2.74 12.76 -9.89
C GLN A 242 -1.36 12.38 -10.40
N PRO A 243 -0.29 12.92 -9.78
CA PRO A 243 1.06 12.40 -9.93
C PRO A 243 1.07 10.93 -9.46
N GLN A 244 1.41 10.01 -10.36
CA GLN A 244 1.41 8.56 -10.11
C GLN A 244 2.55 7.91 -10.90
N PRO A 245 3.11 6.78 -10.40
CA PRO A 245 4.14 6.01 -11.09
C PRO A 245 3.63 5.45 -12.44
N PRO A 246 4.49 4.82 -13.27
CA PRO A 246 4.11 4.33 -14.59
C PRO A 246 2.86 3.44 -14.60
N ALA A 247 2.08 3.52 -15.68
CA ALA A 247 0.76 2.87 -15.79
C ALA A 247 0.80 1.36 -15.49
N GLU A 248 1.85 0.65 -15.93
CA GLU A 248 1.99 -0.80 -15.72
C GLU A 248 2.16 -1.18 -14.23
N ALA A 249 2.89 -0.37 -13.45
CA ALA A 249 3.05 -0.57 -12.01
C ALA A 249 1.73 -0.32 -11.26
N ASN A 250 0.96 0.67 -11.72
CA ASN A 250 -0.36 0.97 -11.15
C ASN A 250 -1.40 -0.13 -11.43
N GLU A 251 -1.36 -0.78 -12.59
CA GLU A 251 -2.37 -1.78 -12.95
C GLU A 251 -2.30 -3.03 -12.07
N LYS A 252 -1.10 -3.60 -11.87
CA LYS A 252 -0.92 -4.77 -10.99
C LYS A 252 -1.34 -4.44 -9.56
N GLN A 253 -0.87 -3.30 -9.03
CA GLN A 253 -1.19 -2.87 -7.68
C GLN A 253 -2.70 -2.63 -7.50
N LYS A 254 -3.34 -1.97 -8.48
CA LYS A 254 -4.78 -1.75 -8.50
C LYS A 254 -5.56 -3.07 -8.49
N TRP A 255 -5.10 -4.08 -9.23
CA TRP A 255 -5.75 -5.39 -9.24
C TRP A 255 -5.67 -6.07 -7.86
N ILE A 256 -4.50 -6.02 -7.21
CA ILE A 256 -4.31 -6.55 -5.85
C ILE A 256 -5.20 -5.81 -4.84
N ASP A 257 -5.30 -4.49 -4.95
CA ASP A 257 -6.13 -3.67 -4.08
C ASP A 257 -7.62 -3.99 -4.26
N LEU A 258 -8.09 -4.07 -5.50
CA LEU A 258 -9.47 -4.46 -5.82
C LEU A 258 -9.78 -5.88 -5.33
N ALA A 259 -8.90 -6.84 -5.58
CA ALA A 259 -9.07 -8.22 -5.11
C ALA A 259 -9.12 -8.29 -3.57
N THR A 260 -8.30 -7.49 -2.88
CA THR A 260 -8.31 -7.42 -1.41
C THR A 260 -9.61 -6.83 -0.89
N MET A 261 -10.07 -5.70 -1.45
CA MET A 261 -11.29 -5.03 -1.02
C MET A 261 -12.52 -5.91 -1.24
N TYR A 262 -12.74 -6.36 -2.49
CA TYR A 262 -13.89 -7.21 -2.82
C TYR A 262 -13.79 -8.58 -2.16
N GLY A 263 -12.60 -9.15 -2.07
CA GLY A 263 -12.37 -10.45 -1.41
C GLY A 263 -12.77 -10.41 0.06
N LEU A 264 -12.29 -9.42 0.82
CA LEU A 264 -12.65 -9.25 2.24
C LEU A 264 -14.17 -9.07 2.42
N THR A 265 -14.78 -8.17 1.64
CA THR A 265 -16.22 -7.92 1.72
C THR A 265 -17.03 -9.17 1.36
N ALA A 266 -16.74 -9.81 0.24
CA ALA A 266 -17.49 -10.97 -0.23
C ALA A 266 -17.34 -12.17 0.71
N LEU A 267 -16.12 -12.47 1.17
CA LEU A 267 -15.87 -13.56 2.11
C LEU A 267 -16.54 -13.31 3.47
N GLY A 268 -16.46 -12.08 3.99
CA GLY A 268 -17.13 -11.70 5.22
C GLY A 268 -18.65 -11.85 5.13
N MET A 269 -19.26 -11.37 4.04
CA MET A 269 -20.70 -11.51 3.79
C MET A 269 -21.12 -12.98 3.62
N CYS A 270 -20.32 -13.78 2.92
CA CYS A 270 -20.54 -15.23 2.79
C CYS A 270 -20.55 -15.92 4.17
N LEU A 271 -19.64 -15.54 5.08
CA LEU A 271 -19.61 -16.08 6.45
C LEU A 271 -20.78 -15.62 7.31
N ILE A 272 -21.22 -14.36 7.18
CA ILE A 272 -22.39 -13.83 7.91
C ILE A 272 -23.64 -14.61 7.48
N VAL A 273 -23.89 -14.64 6.18
CA VAL A 273 -25.07 -15.27 5.57
C VAL A 273 -25.01 -16.81 5.66
N GLY A 274 -23.81 -17.37 5.78
CA GLY A 274 -23.56 -18.82 5.76
C GLY A 274 -23.72 -19.43 4.37
N LEU A 275 -23.25 -18.71 3.34
CA LEU A 275 -23.20 -19.14 1.93
C LEU A 275 -21.77 -19.53 1.56
N PHE A 276 -21.59 -20.70 0.94
CA PHE A 276 -20.30 -21.31 0.61
C PHE A 276 -19.33 -21.31 1.81
N THR A 277 -19.84 -21.56 3.01
CA THR A 277 -19.15 -21.30 4.28
C THR A 277 -17.78 -21.98 4.34
N ARG A 278 -17.70 -23.24 3.87
CA ARG A 278 -16.43 -23.99 3.86
C ARG A 278 -15.39 -23.34 2.95
N LEU A 279 -15.78 -22.95 1.74
CA LEU A 279 -14.90 -22.30 0.79
C LEU A 279 -14.51 -20.90 1.29
N ALA A 280 -15.48 -20.15 1.82
CA ALA A 280 -15.24 -18.84 2.42
C ALA A 280 -14.24 -18.92 3.57
N CYS A 281 -14.36 -19.92 4.45
CA CYS A 281 -13.40 -20.15 5.53
C CYS A 281 -12.00 -20.48 5.01
N LEU A 282 -11.88 -21.36 4.01
CA LEU A 282 -10.57 -21.74 3.44
C LEU A 282 -9.89 -20.57 2.74
N LEU A 283 -10.64 -19.77 1.97
CA LEU A 283 -10.11 -18.59 1.29
C LEU A 283 -9.73 -17.49 2.28
N ALA A 284 -10.56 -17.23 3.29
CA ALA A 284 -10.25 -16.27 4.35
C ALA A 284 -9.03 -16.72 5.18
N ALA A 285 -8.92 -18.01 5.51
CA ALA A 285 -7.75 -18.57 6.18
C ALA A 285 -6.48 -18.45 5.31
N GLY A 286 -6.60 -18.70 4.00
CA GLY A 286 -5.52 -18.51 3.03
C GLY A 286 -5.06 -17.05 2.95
N PHE A 287 -5.99 -16.10 2.96
CA PHE A 287 -5.67 -14.67 3.03
C PHE A 287 -4.95 -14.29 4.33
N LEU A 288 -5.39 -14.79 5.48
CA LEU A 288 -4.72 -14.56 6.77
C LEU A 288 -3.33 -15.19 6.82
N LEU A 289 -3.15 -16.38 6.24
CA LEU A 289 -1.84 -17.00 6.11
C LEU A 289 -0.91 -16.16 5.26
N MET A 290 -1.39 -15.67 4.12
CA MET A 290 -0.62 -14.82 3.21
C MET A 290 -0.17 -13.55 3.90
N THR A 291 -1.08 -12.82 4.56
CA THR A 291 -0.74 -11.62 5.33
C THR A 291 0.22 -11.94 6.49
N TYR A 292 -0.01 -13.03 7.22
CA TYR A 292 0.91 -13.49 8.26
C TYR A 292 2.33 -13.74 7.72
N LEU A 293 2.47 -14.39 6.56
CA LEU A 293 3.77 -14.66 5.94
C LEU A 293 4.42 -13.40 5.34
N CYS A 294 3.65 -12.35 5.04
CA CYS A 294 4.19 -11.04 4.65
C CYS A 294 4.80 -10.30 5.85
N MET A 295 4.21 -10.43 7.04
CA MET A 295 4.61 -9.65 8.21
C MET A 295 4.48 -10.46 9.52
N PRO A 296 5.30 -11.53 9.69
CA PRO A 296 5.16 -12.41 10.84
C PRO A 296 5.76 -11.78 12.11
N PRO A 297 5.17 -12.02 13.29
CA PRO A 297 5.67 -11.53 14.58
C PRO A 297 6.81 -12.40 15.09
N PHE A 298 7.85 -12.58 14.28
CA PHE A 298 9.03 -13.35 14.65
C PHE A 298 9.97 -12.50 15.52
N PRO A 299 10.57 -13.07 16.59
CA PRO A 299 11.45 -12.34 17.50
C PRO A 299 12.60 -11.57 16.83
N TRP A 300 13.09 -12.10 15.71
CA TRP A 300 14.19 -11.53 14.96
C TRP A 300 13.77 -10.56 13.85
N LEU A 301 12.47 -10.33 13.68
CA LEU A 301 11.94 -9.38 12.70
C LEU A 301 11.43 -8.13 13.39
N PRO A 302 11.35 -7.02 12.64
CA PRO A 302 10.82 -5.81 13.19
C PRO A 302 9.37 -5.97 13.69
N ALA A 303 9.06 -5.46 14.88
CA ALA A 303 7.69 -5.42 15.37
C ALA A 303 6.78 -4.61 14.40
N PRO A 304 5.61 -5.15 14.01
CA PRO A 304 4.66 -4.39 13.21
C PRO A 304 4.20 -3.10 13.89
N PRO A 305 3.91 -2.03 13.12
CA PRO A 305 3.29 -0.83 13.66
C PRO A 305 1.92 -1.16 14.26
N ASN A 306 1.52 -0.44 15.30
CA ASN A 306 0.22 -0.57 15.97
C ASN A 306 -0.07 -1.93 16.61
N ASN A 307 0.95 -2.60 17.15
CA ASN A 307 0.73 -3.82 17.94
C ASN A 307 -0.07 -3.55 19.22
N GLU A 308 -1.12 -4.34 19.44
CA GLU A 308 -1.95 -4.27 20.65
C GLU A 308 -1.37 -5.06 21.84
N GLY A 309 -0.18 -5.64 21.69
CA GLY A 309 0.50 -6.39 22.74
C GLY A 309 1.79 -7.06 22.27
N TYR A 310 2.34 -7.93 23.11
CA TYR A 310 3.52 -8.74 22.79
C TYR A 310 3.09 -10.04 22.09
N TYR A 311 3.35 -10.13 20.79
CA TYR A 311 3.09 -11.34 20.00
C TYR A 311 4.38 -12.14 19.83
N LEU A 312 4.38 -13.38 20.33
CA LEU A 312 5.46 -14.36 20.10
C LEU A 312 4.95 -15.43 19.13
N PHE A 313 5.29 -15.31 17.85
CA PHE A 313 4.83 -16.14 16.72
C PHE A 313 3.32 -16.10 16.43
N VAL A 314 2.46 -16.02 17.44
CA VAL A 314 1.00 -16.04 17.32
C VAL A 314 0.47 -14.62 17.45
N ASN A 315 -0.01 -14.05 16.35
CA ASN A 315 -0.78 -12.81 16.35
C ASN A 315 -2.28 -13.10 16.11
N LYS A 316 -3.08 -12.03 16.04
CA LYS A 316 -4.52 -12.12 15.78
C LYS A 316 -4.85 -12.90 14.49
N ASN A 317 -4.07 -12.68 13.42
CA ASN A 317 -4.28 -13.37 12.15
C ASN A 317 -4.18 -14.89 12.30
N VAL A 318 -3.23 -15.39 13.10
CA VAL A 318 -3.11 -16.84 13.36
C VAL A 318 -4.31 -17.36 14.14
N ILE A 319 -4.74 -16.66 15.19
CA ILE A 319 -5.90 -17.07 16.00
C ILE A 319 -7.17 -17.12 15.14
N GLU A 320 -7.41 -16.09 14.34
CA GLU A 320 -8.57 -16.00 13.46
C GLU A 320 -8.51 -17.04 12.33
N MET A 321 -7.33 -17.32 11.78
CA MET A 321 -7.11 -18.38 10.80
C MET A 321 -7.43 -19.77 11.38
N LEU A 322 -6.95 -20.08 12.60
CA LEU A 322 -7.25 -21.36 13.26
C LEU A 322 -8.75 -21.50 13.53
N ALA A 323 -9.41 -20.41 13.93
CA ALA A 323 -10.86 -20.38 14.11
C ALA A 323 -11.60 -20.65 12.78
N LEU A 324 -11.16 -20.06 11.67
CA LEU A 324 -11.71 -20.32 10.34
C LEU A 324 -11.51 -21.77 9.89
N LEU A 325 -10.34 -22.37 10.16
CA LEU A 325 -10.10 -23.79 9.87
C LEU A 325 -10.98 -24.72 10.71
N ALA A 326 -11.22 -24.38 11.98
CA ALA A 326 -12.19 -25.08 12.82
C ALA A 326 -13.62 -24.95 12.27
N LEU A 327 -14.02 -23.77 11.77
CA LEU A 327 -15.32 -23.57 11.12
C LEU A 327 -15.44 -24.34 9.79
N ALA A 328 -14.36 -24.40 8.99
CA ALA A 328 -14.32 -25.13 7.73
C ALA A 328 -14.56 -26.64 7.93
N THR A 329 -13.98 -27.21 8.99
CA THR A 329 -14.11 -28.64 9.32
C THR A 329 -15.43 -28.98 10.01
N THR A 330 -15.98 -28.07 10.82
CA THR A 330 -17.26 -28.29 11.53
C THR A 330 -18.51 -28.02 10.69
N ALA A 331 -18.36 -27.42 9.50
CA ALA A 331 -19.43 -27.21 8.52
C ALA A 331 -20.66 -26.46 9.06
N SER A 332 -20.44 -25.45 9.91
CA SER A 332 -21.47 -24.66 10.59
C SER A 332 -22.52 -24.05 9.63
N GLY A 333 -22.17 -23.80 8.37
CA GLY A 333 -23.10 -23.35 7.31
C GLY A 333 -24.29 -24.29 7.06
N ARG A 334 -24.12 -25.61 7.24
CA ARG A 334 -25.19 -26.60 7.06
C ARG A 334 -26.22 -26.62 8.18
N TRP A 335 -25.97 -25.94 9.29
CA TRP A 335 -26.88 -25.95 10.44
C TRP A 335 -27.75 -24.69 10.50
N LEU A 336 -27.14 -23.52 10.32
CA LEU A 336 -27.82 -22.22 10.36
C LEU A 336 -27.17 -21.26 9.33
N GLY A 337 -27.43 -21.49 8.05
CA GLY A 337 -26.91 -20.69 6.92
C GLY A 337 -27.58 -21.06 5.60
N LEU A 338 -27.40 -20.25 4.55
CA LEU A 338 -27.93 -20.53 3.22
C LEU A 338 -27.40 -21.83 2.62
N ASP A 339 -26.24 -22.32 3.06
CA ASP A 339 -25.70 -23.64 2.69
C ASP A 339 -26.67 -24.79 3.03
N ALA A 340 -27.46 -24.67 4.11
CA ALA A 340 -28.48 -25.64 4.46
C ALA A 340 -29.64 -25.65 3.45
N LEU A 341 -30.08 -24.47 3.02
CA LEU A 341 -31.15 -24.30 2.02
C LEU A 341 -30.70 -24.79 0.63
N LEU A 342 -29.49 -24.43 0.20
CA LEU A 342 -28.92 -24.91 -1.07
C LEU A 342 -28.76 -26.42 -1.09
N HIS A 343 -28.27 -27.01 0.01
CA HIS A 343 -28.16 -28.45 0.13
C HIS A 343 -29.53 -29.13 0.08
N TRP A 344 -30.54 -28.55 0.74
CA TRP A 344 -31.91 -29.04 0.66
C TRP A 344 -32.51 -28.92 -0.76
N MET A 345 -32.31 -27.81 -1.46
CA MET A 345 -32.81 -27.65 -2.83
C MET A 345 -32.12 -28.61 -3.82
N LEU A 346 -30.80 -28.76 -3.73
CA LEU A 346 -30.02 -29.56 -4.68
C LEU A 346 -30.12 -31.08 -4.42
N PHE A 347 -30.24 -31.49 -3.14
CA PHE A 347 -30.18 -32.91 -2.76
C PHE A 347 -31.42 -33.41 -2.00
N GLY A 348 -32.32 -32.54 -1.56
CA GLY A 348 -33.55 -32.92 -0.84
C GLY A 348 -34.62 -33.56 -1.72
N SER A 349 -34.66 -33.23 -3.02
CA SER A 349 -35.60 -33.84 -3.98
C SER A 349 -35.35 -35.34 -4.19
N ARG A 350 -34.09 -35.78 -4.20
CA ARG A 350 -33.71 -37.20 -4.38
C ARG A 350 -34.17 -38.12 -3.25
N ARG A 351 -34.47 -37.58 -2.06
CA ARG A 351 -34.97 -38.37 -0.92
C ARG A 351 -36.47 -38.65 -0.96
N ARG A 352 -37.25 -37.90 -1.75
CA ARG A 352 -38.71 -38.10 -1.85
C ARG A 352 -39.09 -39.21 -2.84
N SER A 353 -38.34 -39.39 -3.93
CA SER A 353 -38.64 -40.47 -4.89
C SER A 353 -38.36 -41.89 -4.35
N ALA A 354 -37.39 -42.05 -3.44
CA ALA A 354 -37.11 -43.36 -2.84
C ALA A 354 -38.13 -43.78 -1.75
N ALA A 355 -38.98 -42.86 -1.30
CA ALA A 355 -40.00 -43.12 -0.27
C ALA A 355 -41.41 -43.35 -0.85
N SER A 356 -41.59 -43.25 -2.18
CA SER A 356 -42.86 -43.53 -2.86
C SER A 356 -42.86 -44.87 -3.62
N GLU A 357 -41.79 -45.65 -3.53
CA GLU A 357 -41.66 -46.99 -4.14
C GLU A 357 -41.67 -48.14 -3.12
N THR A 358 -42.00 -47.86 -1.85
CA THR A 358 -42.27 -48.85 -0.79
C THR A 358 -43.69 -48.68 -0.30
#